data_AF-A0AAW1CQK4-F1
#
_entry.id   AF-A0AAW1CQK4-F1
#
_cell.length_a   1.000
_cell.length_b   1.000
_cell.length_c   1.000
_cell.angle_alpha   90.00
_cell.angle_beta   90.00
_cell.angle_gamma   90.00
#
_symmetry.space_group_name_H-M   'P 1'
#
loop_
_entity.id
_entity.type
_entity.pdbx_description
1 polymer ?
#
loop_
_entity_poly.entity_id
_entity_poly.type
_entity_poly.pdbx_seq_one_letter_code
_entity_poly.pdbx_strand_id
1 'polypeptide(L)'
;MRKRKKKQTKRGEGWRRLGVSGKTSGNKALANFVSRLDQSEPSKEDAKTRRRRLYRLASSTKPPFPHQGRNFHSHIMENKEVLQKYIDKWTPYKMLWSSDSIATIKDVTKISLLDCELSLIRHVELDSNLEVESDTFILADTIAIFTAQLKQGLSTEIKSSKLKIGQIVRKKYHREMDYVYAVMSEMERKLDRPIRDLDDVRMIMETLKKIREQEVDMELRIEPIEEAFNILTRFELPVDREILEQVDNLRYTWQQLLGRSMEVNTLLLAMQPHFQEELQANLEKFRIDSEEYIDQYRNCGPMSPGLTPREASDRLILFQNRFDGMWRKLQAYQSGEDLFGLPTTEYPELAQIRKELNLLQKLYKLYNDVIDRVSSYYDIPWGEVNIEEINNELMEFQNRCRKLPKGLKEWPAFYTLKRTIDDFNDMCPLLELMANKAMKPRHWQRIMEDICISAMKEKDIEAKLRQVTNEWSVHELTFMTFNNRGELLLRGDSTAETIGQLEDSLMVLGSLLSNR
;
A
#
# COMPACT_ATOMS: atom_id res chain seq x y z
N MET A 1 25.44 20.71 68.70
CA MET A 1 26.32 19.99 69.66
C MET A 1 27.77 20.36 69.38
N ARG A 2 28.48 20.78 70.44
CA ARG A 2 29.94 20.98 70.54
C ARG A 2 30.71 19.71 70.11
N LYS A 3 31.91 19.79 69.53
CA LYS A 3 33.16 20.02 70.28
C LYS A 3 34.29 20.65 69.45
N ARG A 4 34.93 21.62 70.11
CA ARG A 4 36.22 22.28 69.83
C ARG A 4 37.41 21.33 70.06
N LYS A 5 38.54 21.61 69.41
CA LYS A 5 39.85 21.67 70.08
C LYS A 5 40.74 22.77 69.45
N LYS A 6 41.35 23.55 70.34
CA LYS A 6 42.26 24.69 70.16
C LYS A 6 43.70 24.24 69.91
N LYS A 7 44.50 25.08 69.22
CA LYS A 7 45.85 25.62 69.58
C LYS A 7 46.51 26.16 68.30
N GLN A 8 47.41 27.15 68.27
CA GLN A 8 47.81 28.28 69.12
C GLN A 8 48.81 29.06 68.24
N THR A 9 48.79 30.38 68.28
CA THR A 9 49.63 31.31 67.53
C THR A 9 51.09 31.33 67.99
N LYS A 10 52.04 31.58 67.07
CA LYS A 10 53.34 32.21 67.36
C LYS A 10 53.78 33.12 66.20
N ARG A 11 54.18 34.35 66.59
CA ARG A 11 54.87 35.38 65.79
C ARG A 11 56.35 35.01 65.60
N GLY A 12 57.00 35.60 64.59
CA GLY A 12 58.39 36.07 64.70
C GLY A 12 59.31 35.75 63.52
N GLU A 13 59.72 36.84 62.85
CA GLU A 13 61.08 37.11 62.30
C GLU A 13 61.64 36.30 61.12
N GLY A 14 62.39 37.00 60.26
CA GLY A 14 63.46 36.34 59.49
C GLY A 14 63.63 36.71 58.01
N TRP A 15 63.57 37.98 57.61
CA TRP A 15 64.18 38.38 56.33
C TRP A 15 65.66 38.71 56.54
N ARG A 16 66.57 37.79 56.19
CA ARG A 16 67.95 38.14 55.79
C ARG A 16 68.73 37.01 55.09
N ARG A 17 69.33 37.42 53.97
CA ARG A 17 70.58 36.96 53.30
C ARG A 17 70.55 35.69 52.44
N LEU A 18 70.86 35.92 51.16
CA LEU A 18 71.96 35.23 50.48
C LEU A 18 72.91 36.31 49.94
N GLY A 19 74.21 36.12 50.20
CA GLY A 19 75.30 36.98 49.73
C GLY A 19 76.09 36.31 48.61
N VAL A 20 76.83 37.12 47.86
CA VAL A 20 77.95 36.67 47.02
C VAL A 20 79.16 37.58 47.30
N SER A 21 80.32 36.93 47.29
CA SER A 21 81.63 37.28 47.84
C SER A 21 82.38 38.43 47.16
N GLY A 22 83.39 38.96 47.85
CA GLY A 22 84.31 39.99 47.35
C GLY A 22 85.77 39.53 47.11
N LYS A 23 86.62 40.56 46.95
CA LYS A 23 88.10 40.66 46.76
C LYS A 23 88.53 40.67 45.27
N THR A 24 89.34 41.60 44.74
CA THR A 24 90.52 42.39 45.22
C THR A 24 90.69 43.70 44.41
N SER A 25 90.89 44.88 45.03
CA SER A 25 92.16 45.62 45.27
C SER A 25 92.73 46.49 44.10
N GLY A 26 92.86 47.80 44.36
CA GLY A 26 93.64 48.81 43.60
C GLY A 26 92.76 50.01 43.18
N ASN A 27 93.05 51.30 43.41
CA ASN A 27 94.26 51.97 43.84
C ASN A 27 93.91 53.40 44.34
N LYS A 28 94.74 53.94 45.23
CA LYS A 28 94.68 55.22 45.98
C LYS A 28 94.61 56.54 45.14
N ALA A 29 94.17 56.51 43.88
CA ALA A 29 94.16 57.69 43.00
C ALA A 29 92.93 58.59 43.13
N LEU A 30 91.76 58.03 43.52
CA LEU A 30 90.49 58.79 43.61
C LEU A 30 90.37 59.67 44.86
N ALA A 31 91.09 59.34 45.94
CA ALA A 31 91.07 60.13 47.17
C ALA A 31 91.87 61.44 47.07
N ASN A 32 92.86 61.52 46.17
CA ASN A 32 93.69 62.71 45.96
C ASN A 32 93.14 63.71 44.93
N PHE A 33 92.09 63.34 44.17
CA PHE A 33 91.43 64.27 43.24
C PHE A 33 90.36 65.12 43.96
N VAL A 34 89.71 64.55 44.97
CA VAL A 34 88.66 65.23 45.76
C VAL A 34 89.24 66.32 46.68
N SER A 35 90.54 66.27 47.02
CA SER A 35 91.18 67.28 47.87
C SER A 35 91.68 68.53 47.12
N ARG A 36 91.46 68.65 45.80
CA ARG A 36 92.00 69.75 44.98
C ARG A 36 90.98 70.73 44.39
N LEU A 37 89.68 70.57 44.66
CA LEU A 37 88.66 71.48 44.15
C LEU A 37 87.98 72.33 45.23
N ASP A 38 88.46 72.26 46.47
CA ASP A 38 87.99 73.09 47.59
C ASP A 38 88.74 74.44 47.70
N GLN A 39 88.88 75.14 46.57
CA GLN A 39 89.40 76.52 46.54
C GLN A 39 88.59 77.39 45.58
N SER A 40 87.40 77.82 45.98
CA SER A 40 86.89 79.17 45.70
C SER A 40 85.69 79.49 46.61
N GLU A 41 85.88 80.44 47.52
CA GLU A 41 84.85 80.94 48.44
C GLU A 41 83.79 81.85 47.74
N PRO A 42 82.63 82.08 48.37
CA PRO A 42 81.34 82.26 47.70
C PRO A 42 80.87 83.72 47.53
N SER A 43 80.23 84.03 46.39
CA SER A 43 79.40 85.23 46.25
C SER A 43 77.99 84.98 46.79
N LYS A 44 77.57 85.80 47.76
CA LYS A 44 76.28 85.76 48.47
C LYS A 44 75.12 86.17 47.55
N GLU A 45 74.48 85.20 46.88
CA GLU A 45 73.20 85.44 46.18
C GLU A 45 72.03 85.18 47.14
N ASP A 46 71.17 86.18 47.35
CA ASP A 46 70.05 86.13 48.32
C ASP A 46 69.01 85.05 47.94
N ALA A 47 68.52 84.31 48.95
CA ALA A 47 67.77 83.06 48.75
C ALA A 47 66.46 83.25 47.95
N LYS A 48 65.84 84.43 48.07
CA LYS A 48 64.62 84.80 47.32
C LYS A 48 64.92 85.04 45.84
N THR A 49 66.08 85.59 45.53
CA THR A 49 66.58 85.82 44.17
C THR A 49 66.98 84.50 43.52
N ARG A 50 67.64 83.61 44.27
CA ARG A 50 67.97 82.25 43.84
C ARG A 50 66.72 81.42 43.55
N ARG A 51 65.70 81.47 44.42
CA ARG A 51 64.40 80.81 44.18
C ARG A 51 63.69 81.37 42.96
N ARG A 52 63.63 82.70 42.80
CA ARG A 52 63.00 83.32 41.62
C ARG A 52 63.73 82.96 40.32
N ARG A 53 65.06 82.82 40.34
CA ARG A 53 65.85 82.39 39.18
C ARG A 53 65.60 80.92 38.84
N LEU A 54 65.58 80.03 39.84
CA LEU A 54 65.30 78.60 39.67
C LEU A 54 63.85 78.34 39.23
N TYR A 55 62.86 79.03 39.82
CA TYR A 55 61.46 78.92 39.39
C TYR A 55 61.23 79.54 38.02
N ARG A 56 61.86 80.68 37.70
CA ARG A 56 61.75 81.29 36.36
C ARG A 56 62.39 80.39 35.31
N LEU A 57 63.49 79.69 35.60
CA LEU A 57 64.10 78.71 34.70
C LEU A 57 63.20 77.48 34.48
N ALA A 58 62.57 76.97 35.55
CA ALA A 58 61.68 75.81 35.49
C ALA A 58 60.27 76.13 34.91
N SER A 59 59.80 77.38 35.01
CA SER A 59 58.51 77.82 34.47
C SER A 59 58.62 78.45 33.07
N SER A 60 59.79 78.95 32.67
CA SER A 60 60.06 79.38 31.28
C SER A 60 60.23 78.19 30.36
N THR A 61 60.70 77.06 30.88
CA THR A 61 60.44 75.76 30.27
C THR A 61 58.99 75.42 30.58
N LYS A 62 58.03 75.94 29.79
CA LYS A 62 56.80 75.16 29.56
C LYS A 62 57.33 73.76 29.24
N PRO A 63 57.02 72.69 30.01
CA PRO A 63 57.24 71.36 29.45
C PRO A 63 56.51 71.44 28.11
N PRO A 64 57.19 71.20 26.98
CA PRO A 64 56.48 71.23 25.71
C PRO A 64 55.30 70.30 25.92
N PHE A 65 54.07 70.84 25.90
CA PHE A 65 52.89 69.99 25.92
C PHE A 65 53.18 69.02 24.78
N PRO A 66 53.37 67.72 25.06
CA PRO A 66 54.07 66.84 24.15
C PRO A 66 53.42 67.04 22.79
N HIS A 67 54.18 67.58 21.84
CA HIS A 67 53.62 67.91 20.53
C HIS A 67 53.00 66.61 20.05
N GLN A 68 51.67 66.61 19.94
CA GLN A 68 50.97 65.42 19.52
C GLN A 68 51.28 65.28 18.04
N GLY A 69 52.35 64.53 17.73
CA GLY A 69 52.83 64.34 16.37
C GLY A 69 51.75 63.75 15.46
N ARG A 70 50.73 63.11 16.06
CA ARG A 70 49.47 62.71 15.44
C ARG A 70 48.30 62.97 16.39
N ASN A 71 47.16 63.38 15.84
CA ASN A 71 45.91 63.54 16.60
C ASN A 71 45.46 62.18 17.18
N PHE A 72 45.09 62.14 18.47
CA PHE A 72 44.58 60.92 19.14
C PHE A 72 43.42 60.28 18.39
N HIS A 73 42.51 61.10 17.85
CA HIS A 73 41.39 60.64 17.04
C HIS A 73 41.88 59.91 15.77
N SER A 74 42.91 60.43 15.10
CA SER A 74 43.50 59.76 13.92
C SER A 74 44.07 58.40 14.28
N HIS A 75 44.79 58.31 15.41
CA HIS A 75 45.40 57.06 15.86
C HIS A 75 44.36 56.00 16.27
N ILE A 76 43.25 56.42 16.89
CA ILE A 76 42.12 55.52 17.17
C ILE A 76 41.44 55.07 15.88
N MET A 77 41.26 55.97 14.91
CA MET A 77 40.66 55.63 13.62
C MET A 77 41.53 54.68 12.80
N GLU A 78 42.84 54.87 12.79
CA GLU A 78 43.82 53.92 12.20
C GLU A 78 43.71 52.54 12.90
N ASN A 79 43.69 52.51 14.24
CA ASN A 79 43.49 51.27 14.99
C ASN A 79 42.15 50.59 14.66
N LYS A 80 41.07 51.36 14.46
CA LYS A 80 39.75 50.84 14.04
C LYS A 80 39.82 50.15 12.68
N GLU A 81 40.51 50.74 11.70
CA GLU A 81 40.68 50.12 10.37
C GLU A 81 41.50 48.82 10.42
N VAL A 82 42.56 48.79 11.23
CA VAL A 82 43.36 47.57 11.42
C VAL A 82 42.55 46.49 12.14
N LEU A 83 41.74 46.88 13.12
CA LEU A 83 40.85 45.96 13.84
C LEU A 83 39.73 45.44 12.92
N GLN A 84 39.20 46.26 12.01
CA GLN A 84 38.25 45.81 10.99
C GLN A 84 38.88 44.75 10.06
N LYS A 85 40.10 45.00 9.56
CA LYS A 85 40.85 44.01 8.77
C LYS A 85 41.14 42.73 9.53
N TYR A 86 41.37 42.82 10.85
CA TYR A 86 41.56 41.67 11.72
C TYR A 86 40.26 40.86 11.89
N ILE A 87 39.10 41.51 12.00
CA ILE A 87 37.80 40.83 12.03
C ILE A 87 37.53 40.10 10.71
N ASP A 88 37.89 40.70 9.57
CA ASP A 88 37.67 40.12 8.25
C ASP A 88 38.35 38.75 8.08
N LYS A 89 39.43 38.49 8.84
CA LYS A 89 40.12 37.20 8.91
C LYS A 89 39.21 36.05 9.40
N TRP A 90 38.22 36.36 10.24
CA TRP A 90 37.30 35.36 10.82
C TRP A 90 36.04 35.14 9.96
N THR A 91 35.87 35.89 8.89
CA THR A 91 34.71 35.78 7.97
C THR A 91 34.48 34.37 7.41
N PRO A 92 35.51 33.57 7.07
CA PRO A 92 35.30 32.21 6.54
C PRO A 92 34.55 31.27 7.50
N TYR A 93 34.67 31.49 8.81
CA TYR A 93 33.99 30.68 9.85
C TYR A 93 32.49 30.96 9.93
N LYS A 94 32.00 32.03 9.29
CA LYS A 94 30.56 32.37 9.21
C LYS A 94 29.70 31.22 8.68
N MET A 95 30.29 30.34 7.87
CA MET A 95 29.65 29.14 7.35
C MET A 95 29.13 28.20 8.45
N LEU A 96 29.78 28.14 9.62
CA LEU A 96 29.41 27.25 10.72
C LEU A 96 27.99 27.54 11.27
N TRP A 97 27.55 28.79 11.21
CA TRP A 97 26.24 29.24 11.69
C TRP A 97 25.36 29.83 10.58
N SER A 98 25.72 29.64 9.31
CA SER A 98 24.88 30.05 8.19
C SER A 98 23.67 29.13 8.04
N SER A 99 22.53 29.70 7.63
CA SER A 99 21.29 28.95 7.31
C SER A 99 21.50 27.86 6.26
N ASP A 100 22.50 28.06 5.38
CA ASP A 100 22.79 27.22 4.23
C ASP A 100 23.78 26.09 4.58
N SER A 101 24.21 25.99 5.85
CA SER A 101 25.02 24.87 6.31
C SER A 101 24.25 23.56 6.19
N ILE A 102 24.91 22.52 5.67
CA ILE A 102 24.35 21.16 5.56
C ILE A 102 23.84 20.67 6.93
N ALA A 103 24.50 21.08 8.02
CA ALA A 103 24.11 20.77 9.39
C ALA A 103 22.72 21.32 9.80
N THR A 104 22.15 22.26 9.03
CA THR A 104 20.87 22.92 9.28
C THR A 104 19.75 22.40 8.37
N ILE A 105 20.09 21.66 7.31
CA ILE A 105 19.12 21.15 6.32
C ILE A 105 18.28 20.04 6.95
N LYS A 106 16.95 20.26 7.03
CA LYS A 106 16.00 19.27 7.58
C LYS A 106 15.68 18.14 6.61
N ASP A 107 15.69 18.44 5.31
CA ASP A 107 15.38 17.47 4.26
C ASP A 107 16.64 16.80 3.75
N VAL A 108 16.94 15.64 4.33
CA VAL A 108 18.13 14.83 4.05
C VAL A 108 18.16 14.32 2.59
N THR A 109 17.01 14.24 1.91
CA THR A 109 16.93 13.69 0.55
C THR A 109 17.60 14.58 -0.49
N LYS A 110 17.61 15.90 -0.25
CA LYS A 110 18.14 16.93 -1.17
C LYS A 110 19.66 17.09 -1.12
N ILE A 111 20.33 16.43 -0.17
CA ILE A 111 21.75 16.59 0.07
C ILE A 111 22.50 15.51 -0.71
N SER A 112 23.40 15.90 -1.62
CA SER A 112 24.24 14.95 -2.34
C SER A 112 25.40 14.46 -1.47
N LEU A 113 25.94 13.28 -1.77
CA LEU A 113 27.11 12.76 -1.06
C LEU A 113 28.33 13.66 -1.27
N LEU A 114 28.48 14.17 -2.50
CA LEU A 114 29.55 15.11 -2.87
C LEU A 114 29.49 16.40 -2.05
N ASP A 115 28.30 16.98 -1.85
CA ASP A 115 28.15 18.19 -1.03
C ASP A 115 28.56 17.93 0.42
N CYS A 116 28.21 16.75 0.96
CA CYS A 116 28.65 16.34 2.29
C CYS A 116 30.17 16.22 2.37
N GLU A 117 30.81 15.57 1.39
CA GLU A 117 32.26 15.41 1.35
C GLU A 117 32.97 16.77 1.26
N LEU A 118 32.58 17.63 0.32
CA LEU A 118 33.14 18.98 0.16
C LEU A 118 32.97 19.82 1.43
N SER A 119 31.83 19.70 2.09
CA SER A 119 31.61 20.37 3.37
C SER A 119 32.56 19.83 4.44
N LEU A 120 32.71 18.52 4.59
CA LEU A 120 33.63 17.91 5.55
C LEU A 120 35.09 18.33 5.30
N ILE A 121 35.54 18.33 4.04
CA ILE A 121 36.87 18.83 3.64
C ILE A 121 37.05 20.28 4.13
N ARG A 122 36.09 21.16 3.84
CA ARG A 122 36.14 22.55 4.27
C ARG A 122 36.16 22.72 5.80
N HIS A 123 35.47 21.85 6.54
CA HIS A 123 35.52 21.87 8.00
C HIS A 123 36.91 21.44 8.53
N VAL A 124 37.57 20.48 7.88
CA VAL A 124 38.95 20.07 8.22
C VAL A 124 39.96 21.19 7.92
N GLU A 125 39.80 21.89 6.80
CA GLU A 125 40.61 23.06 6.47
C GLU A 125 40.45 24.19 7.49
N LEU A 126 39.21 24.49 7.92
CA LEU A 126 38.94 25.48 8.97
C LEU A 126 39.54 25.10 10.32
N ASP A 127 39.48 23.81 10.71
CA ASP A 127 40.09 23.31 11.95
C ASP A 127 41.62 23.49 11.89
N SER A 128 42.24 23.12 10.76
CA SER A 128 43.69 23.25 10.55
C SER A 128 44.15 24.71 10.59
N ASN A 129 43.38 25.62 9.98
CA ASN A 129 43.66 27.06 10.03
C ASN A 129 43.58 27.61 11.46
N LEU A 130 42.64 27.14 12.30
CA LEU A 130 42.58 27.56 13.71
C LEU A 130 43.82 27.15 14.50
N GLU A 131 44.40 25.98 14.22
CA GLU A 131 45.57 25.48 14.95
C GLU A 131 46.82 26.36 14.71
N VAL A 132 46.99 26.88 13.49
CA VAL A 132 48.13 27.72 13.11
C VAL A 132 48.03 29.14 13.67
N GLU A 133 46.82 29.62 13.97
CA GLU A 133 46.59 30.99 14.43
C GLU A 133 47.10 31.28 15.84
N SER A 134 47.69 32.46 16.05
CA SER A 134 48.18 32.88 17.36
C SER A 134 47.04 33.28 18.31
N ASP A 135 47.17 32.90 19.59
CA ASP A 135 46.17 33.22 20.62
C ASP A 135 46.18 34.68 21.06
N THR A 136 47.23 35.41 20.70
CA THR A 136 47.41 36.83 21.03
C THR A 136 47.76 37.61 19.76
N PHE A 137 47.09 38.74 19.58
CA PHE A 137 47.39 39.71 18.53
C PHE A 137 47.53 41.10 19.15
N ILE A 138 48.65 41.77 18.92
CA ILE A 138 48.94 43.10 19.47
C ILE A 138 48.81 44.13 18.35
N LEU A 139 47.86 45.06 18.50
CA LEU A 139 47.62 46.20 17.62
C LEU A 139 48.53 47.36 18.01
N ALA A 140 49.55 47.63 17.20
CA ALA A 140 50.40 48.82 17.28
C ALA A 140 50.84 49.16 18.72
N ASP A 141 51.20 48.13 19.50
CA ASP A 141 51.62 48.20 20.90
C ASP A 141 50.62 48.87 21.89
N THR A 142 49.35 49.03 21.50
CA THR A 142 48.32 49.74 22.28
C THR A 142 47.16 48.87 22.73
N ILE A 143 46.78 47.85 21.95
CA ILE A 143 45.66 46.95 22.26
C ILE A 143 46.11 45.50 22.06
N ALA A 144 45.94 44.65 23.08
CA ALA A 144 46.14 43.21 22.96
C ALA A 144 44.79 42.49 22.85
N ILE A 145 44.61 41.71 21.79
CA ILE A 145 43.44 40.86 21.56
C ILE A 145 43.82 39.43 21.93
N PHE A 146 43.02 38.80 22.80
CA PHE A 146 43.16 37.41 23.18
C PHE A 146 42.05 36.58 22.51
N THR A 147 42.43 35.60 21.68
CA THR A 147 41.48 34.82 20.86
C THR A 147 41.30 33.38 21.32
N ALA A 148 41.95 32.96 22.42
CA ALA A 148 41.87 31.58 22.93
C ALA A 148 40.43 31.07 23.12
N GLN A 149 39.54 31.87 23.71
CA GLN A 149 38.13 31.49 23.91
C GLN A 149 37.35 31.40 22.59
N LEU A 150 37.64 32.30 21.64
CA LEU A 150 37.03 32.28 20.31
C LEU A 150 37.47 31.02 19.54
N LYS A 151 38.76 30.70 19.53
CA LYS A 151 39.31 29.50 18.91
C LYS A 151 38.69 28.23 19.49
N GLN A 152 38.56 28.15 20.82
CA GLN A 152 37.92 27.02 21.48
C GLN A 152 36.45 26.88 21.09
N GLY A 153 35.70 27.99 21.03
CA GLY A 153 34.32 28.01 20.56
C GLY A 153 34.19 27.54 19.11
N LEU A 154 35.03 28.06 18.21
CA LEU A 154 35.04 27.69 16.79
C LEU A 154 35.41 26.22 16.57
N SER A 155 36.44 25.70 17.26
CA SER A 155 36.80 24.28 17.19
C SER A 155 35.68 23.36 17.70
N THR A 156 34.98 23.78 18.77
CA THR A 156 33.83 23.04 19.29
C THR A 156 32.68 23.01 18.27
N GLU A 157 32.39 24.14 17.61
CA GLU A 157 31.34 24.21 16.59
C GLU A 157 31.73 23.43 15.32
N ILE A 158 33.00 23.46 14.91
CA ILE A 158 33.51 22.65 13.78
C ILE A 158 33.30 21.15 14.07
N LYS A 159 33.67 20.68 15.26
CA LYS A 159 33.45 19.29 15.67
C LYS A 159 31.97 18.93 15.72
N SER A 160 31.14 19.81 16.29
CA SER A 160 29.68 19.66 16.33
C SER A 160 29.07 19.58 14.91
N SER A 161 29.50 20.45 14.00
CA SER A 161 29.03 20.47 12.61
C SER A 161 29.45 19.22 11.84
N LYS A 162 30.72 18.78 11.96
CA LYS A 162 31.20 17.51 11.38
C LYS A 162 30.35 16.32 11.84
N LEU A 163 30.06 16.23 13.15
CA LEU A 163 29.21 15.18 13.71
C LEU A 163 27.78 15.22 13.15
N LYS A 164 27.17 16.40 13.03
CA LYS A 164 25.82 16.55 12.44
C LYS A 164 25.79 16.11 10.99
N ILE A 165 26.77 16.50 10.17
CA ILE A 165 26.89 16.06 8.77
C ILE A 165 27.04 14.53 8.71
N GLY A 166 27.89 13.95 9.56
CA GLY A 166 28.05 12.50 9.67
C GLY A 166 26.75 11.77 10.00
N GLN A 167 25.97 12.28 10.95
CA GLN A 167 24.66 11.73 11.32
C GLN A 167 23.66 11.78 10.16
N ILE A 168 23.67 12.86 9.37
CA ILE A 168 22.81 13.02 8.19
C ILE A 168 23.16 11.97 7.12
N VAL A 169 24.44 11.83 6.78
CA VAL A 169 24.95 10.83 5.82
C VAL A 169 24.60 9.43 6.29
N ARG A 170 24.95 9.08 7.54
CA ARG A 170 24.64 7.78 8.15
C ARG A 170 23.14 7.47 8.05
N LYS A 171 22.27 8.40 8.46
CA LYS A 171 20.82 8.18 8.46
C LYS A 171 20.26 7.98 7.05
N LYS A 172 20.80 8.70 6.05
CA LYS A 172 20.37 8.58 4.65
C LYS A 172 20.74 7.21 4.09
N TYR A 173 22.03 6.89 4.11
CA TYR A 173 22.56 5.71 3.44
C TYR A 173 22.29 4.41 4.20
N HIS A 174 22.08 4.45 5.51
CA HIS A 174 21.58 3.29 6.25
C HIS A 174 20.16 2.90 5.82
N ARG A 175 19.27 3.88 5.56
CA ARG A 175 17.92 3.58 5.05
C ARG A 175 17.92 3.00 3.64
N GLU A 176 18.79 3.51 2.77
CA GLU A 176 18.97 2.93 1.42
C GLU A 176 19.54 1.52 1.51
N MET A 177 20.49 1.27 2.42
CA MET A 177 21.02 -0.07 2.70
C MET A 177 19.94 -1.03 3.20
N ASP A 178 19.10 -0.62 4.16
CA ASP A 178 17.97 -1.42 4.64
C ASP A 178 17.02 -1.80 3.50
N TYR A 179 16.73 -0.85 2.60
CA TYR A 179 15.92 -1.10 1.41
C TYR A 179 16.57 -2.14 0.49
N VAL A 180 17.87 -2.00 0.21
CA VAL A 180 18.63 -2.95 -0.62
C VAL A 180 18.59 -4.35 -0.02
N TYR A 181 18.85 -4.50 1.29
CA TYR A 181 18.74 -5.78 1.98
C TYR A 181 17.33 -6.37 1.97
N ALA A 182 16.30 -5.55 2.18
CA ALA A 182 14.91 -6.02 2.13
C ALA A 182 14.53 -6.56 0.75
N VAL A 183 14.98 -5.89 -0.33
CA VAL A 183 14.77 -6.36 -1.71
C VAL A 183 15.50 -7.67 -1.94
N MET A 184 16.78 -7.78 -1.56
CA MET A 184 17.57 -9.00 -1.73
C MET A 184 16.95 -10.18 -0.99
N SER A 185 16.58 -10.00 0.29
CA SER A 185 15.98 -11.05 1.12
C SER A 185 14.64 -11.54 0.57
N GLU A 186 13.80 -10.66 0.03
CA GLU A 186 12.53 -11.07 -0.58
C GLU A 186 12.72 -11.86 -1.89
N MET A 187 13.74 -11.54 -2.70
CA MET A 187 14.08 -12.34 -3.89
C MET A 187 14.65 -13.70 -3.50
N GLU A 188 15.56 -13.73 -2.54
CA GLU A 188 16.18 -14.96 -2.03
C GLU A 188 15.11 -15.93 -1.49
N ARG A 189 14.19 -15.42 -0.65
CA ARG A 189 13.07 -16.21 -0.11
C ARG A 189 12.19 -16.83 -1.20
N LYS A 190 12.03 -16.14 -2.33
CA LYS A 190 11.26 -16.65 -3.48
C LYS A 190 12.02 -17.69 -4.29
N LEU A 191 13.34 -17.51 -4.45
CA LEU A 191 14.21 -18.47 -5.14
C LEU A 191 14.39 -19.77 -4.35
N ASP A 192 14.33 -19.73 -3.02
CA ASP A 192 14.46 -20.92 -2.17
C ASP A 192 13.17 -21.76 -2.06
N ARG A 193 12.06 -21.30 -2.65
CA ARG A 193 10.83 -22.08 -2.71
C ARG A 193 11.05 -23.31 -3.61
N PRO A 194 10.74 -24.54 -3.13
CA PRO A 194 10.89 -25.74 -3.95
C PRO A 194 9.91 -25.74 -5.12
N ILE A 195 10.36 -26.23 -6.28
CA ILE A 195 9.58 -26.30 -7.51
C ILE A 195 8.83 -27.62 -7.56
N ARG A 196 7.50 -27.58 -7.50
CA ARG A 196 6.64 -28.78 -7.52
C ARG A 196 5.65 -28.77 -8.67
N ASP A 197 5.16 -27.59 -9.04
CA ASP A 197 4.13 -27.43 -10.07
C ASP A 197 4.42 -26.23 -10.98
N LEU A 198 3.56 -26.02 -11.99
CA LEU A 198 3.66 -24.92 -12.94
C LEU A 198 3.53 -23.53 -12.28
N ASP A 199 2.79 -23.44 -11.16
CA ASP A 199 2.64 -22.18 -10.43
C ASP A 199 3.96 -21.79 -9.74
N ASP A 200 4.69 -22.77 -9.19
CA ASP A 200 6.03 -22.57 -8.64
C ASP A 200 7.02 -22.14 -9.74
N VAL A 201 6.99 -22.80 -10.91
CA VAL A 201 7.83 -22.44 -12.07
C VAL A 201 7.56 -20.99 -12.48
N ARG A 202 6.29 -20.61 -12.60
CA ARG A 202 5.88 -19.24 -12.93
C ARG A 202 6.40 -18.23 -11.90
N MET A 203 6.20 -18.48 -10.61
CA MET A 203 6.64 -17.57 -9.54
C MET A 203 8.16 -17.34 -9.59
N ILE A 204 8.93 -18.40 -9.84
CA ILE A 204 10.39 -18.32 -9.93
C ILE A 204 10.81 -17.60 -11.20
N MET A 205 10.21 -17.86 -12.36
CA MET A 205 10.50 -17.12 -13.59
C MET A 205 10.20 -15.63 -13.47
N GLU A 206 9.08 -15.26 -12.84
CA GLU A 206 8.76 -13.86 -12.52
C GLU A 206 9.82 -13.24 -11.59
N THR A 207 10.31 -14.01 -10.62
CA THR A 207 11.38 -13.57 -9.70
C THR A 207 12.71 -13.39 -10.43
N LEU A 208 13.13 -14.35 -11.26
CA LEU A 208 14.34 -14.27 -12.08
C LEU A 208 14.31 -13.08 -13.04
N LYS A 209 13.16 -12.86 -13.69
CA LYS A 209 12.92 -11.68 -14.53
C LYS A 209 13.09 -10.38 -13.72
N LYS A 210 12.48 -10.31 -12.54
CA LYS A 210 12.58 -9.14 -11.66
C LYS A 210 14.01 -8.89 -11.18
N ILE A 211 14.77 -9.93 -10.84
CA ILE A 211 16.20 -9.80 -10.48
C ILE A 211 16.97 -9.16 -11.64
N ARG A 212 16.75 -9.63 -12.88
CA ARG A 212 17.40 -9.09 -14.07
C ARG A 212 17.01 -7.65 -14.38
N GLU A 213 15.74 -7.28 -14.19
CA GLU A 213 15.27 -5.90 -14.37
C GLU A 213 15.84 -4.94 -13.31
N GLN A 214 16.02 -5.42 -12.08
CA GLN A 214 16.54 -4.62 -10.98
C GLN A 214 18.07 -4.62 -10.87
N GLU A 215 18.78 -5.40 -11.69
CA GLU A 215 20.21 -5.66 -11.51
C GLU A 215 21.05 -4.37 -11.54
N VAL A 216 20.82 -3.53 -12.55
CA VAL A 216 21.49 -2.24 -12.72
C VAL A 216 21.09 -1.25 -11.62
N ASP A 217 19.81 -1.19 -11.28
CA ASP A 217 19.30 -0.27 -10.25
C ASP A 217 19.88 -0.58 -8.86
N MET A 218 20.05 -1.87 -8.54
CA MET A 218 20.63 -2.31 -7.26
C MET A 218 22.11 -1.97 -7.22
N GLU A 219 22.84 -2.23 -8.31
CA GLU A 219 24.27 -1.91 -8.43
C GLU A 219 24.53 -0.40 -8.26
N LEU A 220 23.73 0.44 -8.91
CA LEU A 220 23.80 1.91 -8.80
C LEU A 220 23.44 2.44 -7.41
N ARG A 221 22.74 1.67 -6.57
CA ARG A 221 22.43 2.03 -5.18
C ARG A 221 23.51 1.58 -4.20
N ILE A 222 24.15 0.43 -4.46
CA ILE A 222 25.19 -0.13 -3.59
C ILE A 222 26.42 0.79 -3.53
N GLU A 223 26.91 1.26 -4.69
CA GLU A 223 28.13 2.08 -4.76
C GLU A 223 28.06 3.38 -3.90
N PRO A 224 27.00 4.20 -3.96
CA PRO A 224 26.87 5.37 -3.08
C PRO A 224 26.79 5.03 -1.58
N ILE A 225 26.30 3.85 -1.21
CA ILE A 225 26.26 3.40 0.19
C ILE A 225 27.68 3.11 0.67
N GLU A 226 28.43 2.31 -0.10
CA GLU A 226 29.83 1.98 0.21
C GLU A 226 30.67 3.26 0.35
N GLU A 227 30.57 4.18 -0.61
CA GLU A 227 31.32 5.43 -0.58
C GLU A 227 30.92 6.34 0.59
N ALA A 228 29.63 6.38 0.94
CA ALA A 228 29.17 7.18 2.08
C ALA A 228 29.78 6.73 3.40
N PHE A 229 29.84 5.41 3.64
CA PHE A 229 30.44 4.86 4.85
C PHE A 229 31.97 4.88 4.83
N ASN A 230 32.59 4.82 3.65
CA ASN A 230 34.02 5.08 3.47
C ASN A 230 34.37 6.53 3.87
N ILE A 231 33.60 7.52 3.42
CA ILE A 231 33.74 8.94 3.81
C ILE A 231 33.60 9.08 5.34
N LEU A 232 32.57 8.49 5.95
CA LEU A 232 32.41 8.54 7.42
C LEU A 232 33.63 8.01 8.17
N THR A 233 34.20 6.90 7.68
CA THR A 233 35.41 6.28 8.26
C THR A 233 36.64 7.15 8.05
N ARG A 234 36.82 7.71 6.85
CA ARG A 234 37.95 8.60 6.49
C ARG A 234 38.00 9.88 7.34
N PHE A 235 36.84 10.44 7.68
CA PHE A 235 36.75 11.63 8.54
C PHE A 235 36.65 11.30 10.04
N GLU A 236 36.92 10.05 10.43
CA GLU A 236 36.91 9.57 11.82
C GLU A 236 35.57 9.82 12.55
N LEU A 237 34.46 9.76 11.82
CA LEU A 237 33.12 9.96 12.37
C LEU A 237 32.61 8.65 13.00
N PRO A 238 31.90 8.73 14.15
CA PRO A 238 31.50 7.53 14.87
C PRO A 238 30.41 6.74 14.11
N VAL A 239 30.75 5.51 13.75
CA VAL A 239 29.85 4.53 13.14
C VAL A 239 29.95 3.21 13.91
N ASP A 240 28.82 2.53 14.08
CA ASP A 240 28.76 1.24 14.76
C ASP A 240 29.39 0.16 13.88
N ARG A 241 30.18 -0.73 14.49
CA ARG A 241 30.91 -1.79 13.77
C ARG A 241 29.98 -2.73 12.98
N GLU A 242 28.82 -3.05 13.55
CA GLU A 242 27.81 -3.89 12.90
C GLU A 242 27.33 -3.30 11.58
N ILE A 243 27.18 -1.97 11.50
CA ILE A 243 26.74 -1.30 10.27
C ILE A 243 27.87 -1.34 9.22
N LEU A 244 29.12 -1.15 9.64
CA LEU A 244 30.27 -1.25 8.73
C LEU A 244 30.38 -2.67 8.15
N GLU A 245 30.24 -3.69 8.99
CA GLU A 245 30.23 -5.09 8.55
C GLU A 245 29.07 -5.37 7.57
N GLN A 246 27.89 -4.78 7.80
CA GLN A 246 26.76 -4.88 6.85
C GLN A 246 27.06 -4.19 5.52
N VAL A 247 27.73 -3.04 5.51
CA VAL A 247 28.10 -2.34 4.27
C VAL A 247 29.15 -3.15 3.50
N ASP A 248 30.19 -3.65 4.18
CA ASP A 248 31.26 -4.43 3.58
C ASP A 248 30.73 -5.72 2.93
N ASN A 249 29.71 -6.34 3.54
CA ASN A 249 29.07 -7.55 3.02
C ASN A 249 28.00 -7.27 1.95
N LEU A 250 27.54 -6.02 1.78
CA LEU A 250 26.40 -5.67 0.93
C LEU A 250 26.59 -6.17 -0.51
N ARG A 251 27.72 -5.80 -1.13
CA ARG A 251 28.07 -6.22 -2.49
C ARG A 251 28.26 -7.73 -2.60
N TYR A 252 28.84 -8.36 -1.59
CA TYR A 252 29.02 -9.81 -1.57
C TYR A 252 27.68 -10.55 -1.55
N THR A 253 26.74 -10.13 -0.69
CA THR A 253 25.40 -10.73 -0.61
C THR A 253 24.60 -10.55 -1.92
N TRP A 254 24.72 -9.39 -2.57
CA TRP A 254 24.14 -9.17 -3.89
C TRP A 254 24.70 -10.14 -4.95
N GLN A 255 26.02 -10.34 -4.98
CA GLN A 255 26.67 -11.28 -5.90
C GLN A 255 26.29 -12.75 -5.61
N GLN A 256 26.12 -13.12 -4.34
CA GLN A 256 25.60 -14.44 -3.98
C GLN A 256 24.18 -14.65 -4.51
N LEU A 257 23.29 -13.66 -4.39
CA LEU A 257 21.94 -13.73 -4.93
C LEU A 257 21.94 -13.89 -6.46
N LEU A 258 22.82 -13.18 -7.18
CA LEU A 258 22.98 -13.34 -8.63
C LEU A 258 23.50 -14.74 -9.00
N GLY A 259 24.46 -15.27 -8.25
CA GLY A 259 24.93 -16.64 -8.40
C GLY A 259 23.81 -17.66 -8.19
N ARG A 260 23.02 -17.48 -7.13
CA ARG A 260 21.86 -18.33 -6.82
C ARG A 260 20.79 -18.26 -7.90
N SER A 261 20.50 -17.08 -8.43
CA SER A 261 19.60 -16.86 -9.56
C SER A 261 20.03 -17.68 -10.79
N MET A 262 21.33 -17.72 -11.08
CA MET A 262 21.88 -18.51 -12.20
C MET A 262 21.76 -20.03 -11.96
N GLU A 263 21.99 -20.50 -10.73
CA GLU A 263 21.81 -21.90 -10.36
C GLU A 263 20.34 -22.34 -10.54
N VAL A 264 19.40 -21.55 -10.03
CA VAL A 264 17.95 -21.81 -10.15
C VAL A 264 17.51 -21.76 -11.60
N ASN A 265 18.01 -20.82 -12.40
CA ASN A 265 17.75 -20.78 -13.84
C ASN A 265 18.23 -22.05 -14.56
N THR A 266 19.42 -22.54 -14.22
CA THR A 266 19.96 -23.79 -14.77
C THR A 266 19.11 -25.00 -14.38
N LEU A 267 18.67 -25.07 -13.11
CA LEU A 267 17.75 -26.10 -12.62
C LEU A 267 16.41 -26.06 -13.39
N LEU A 268 15.86 -24.88 -13.61
CA LEU A 268 14.60 -24.70 -14.34
C LEU A 268 14.71 -25.19 -15.78
N LEU A 269 15.79 -24.85 -16.48
CA LEU A 269 16.06 -25.34 -17.84
C LEU A 269 16.15 -26.87 -17.89
N ALA A 270 16.70 -27.52 -16.87
CA ALA A 270 16.78 -28.98 -16.80
C ALA A 270 15.40 -29.64 -16.59
N MET A 271 14.51 -29.00 -15.83
CA MET A 271 13.16 -29.53 -15.56
C MET A 271 12.11 -29.14 -16.61
N GLN A 272 12.37 -28.10 -17.39
CA GLN A 272 11.46 -27.55 -18.39
C GLN A 272 10.87 -28.61 -19.33
N PRO A 273 11.63 -29.57 -19.90
CA PRO A 273 11.06 -30.57 -20.80
C PRO A 273 9.98 -31.43 -20.13
N HIS A 274 10.20 -31.81 -18.87
CA HIS A 274 9.26 -32.64 -18.11
C HIS A 274 7.93 -31.90 -17.86
N PHE A 275 8.00 -30.64 -17.44
CA PHE A 275 6.80 -29.82 -17.22
C PHE A 275 6.06 -29.51 -18.54
N GLN A 276 6.79 -29.37 -19.64
CA GLN A 276 6.18 -29.18 -20.96
C GLN A 276 5.43 -30.43 -21.43
N GLU A 277 6.01 -31.62 -21.26
CA GLU A 277 5.35 -32.90 -21.54
C GLU A 277 4.11 -33.10 -20.65
N GLU A 278 4.23 -32.79 -19.36
CA GLU A 278 3.11 -32.88 -18.42
C GLU A 278 1.98 -31.91 -18.79
N LEU A 279 2.31 -30.66 -19.17
CA LEU A 279 1.33 -29.68 -19.64
C LEU A 279 0.62 -30.15 -20.90
N GLN A 280 1.35 -30.71 -21.88
CA GLN A 280 0.75 -31.26 -23.09
C GLN A 280 -0.20 -32.42 -22.80
N ALA A 281 0.20 -33.35 -21.92
CA ALA A 281 -0.67 -34.46 -21.50
C ALA A 281 -1.93 -33.96 -20.78
N ASN A 282 -1.78 -32.94 -19.93
CA ASN A 282 -2.89 -32.32 -19.21
C ASN A 282 -3.84 -31.55 -20.14
N LEU A 283 -3.32 -30.86 -21.16
CA LEU A 283 -4.11 -30.16 -22.17
C LEU A 283 -4.94 -31.14 -23.02
N GLU A 284 -4.36 -32.27 -23.44
CA GLU A 284 -5.11 -33.29 -24.19
C GLU A 284 -6.22 -33.91 -23.34
N LYS A 285 -5.93 -34.21 -22.06
CA LYS A 285 -6.96 -34.65 -21.13
C LYS A 285 -8.05 -33.60 -20.93
N PHE A 286 -7.67 -32.33 -20.79
CA PHE A 286 -8.61 -31.23 -20.63
C PHE A 286 -9.49 -31.05 -21.88
N ARG A 287 -8.95 -31.27 -23.08
CA ARG A 287 -9.72 -31.26 -24.33
C ARG A 287 -10.84 -32.31 -24.29
N ILE A 288 -10.53 -33.53 -23.88
CA ILE A 288 -11.50 -34.62 -23.74
C ILE A 288 -12.54 -34.28 -22.66
N ASP A 289 -12.09 -33.84 -21.48
CA ASP A 289 -12.98 -33.42 -20.37
C ASP A 289 -13.91 -32.27 -20.80
N SER A 290 -13.42 -31.35 -21.63
CA SER A 290 -14.18 -30.22 -22.20
C SER A 290 -15.26 -30.70 -23.16
N GLU A 291 -14.93 -31.60 -24.08
CA GLU A 291 -15.91 -32.18 -25.02
C GLU A 291 -17.01 -32.93 -24.27
N GLU A 292 -16.65 -33.74 -23.27
CA GLU A 292 -17.61 -34.45 -22.43
C GLU A 292 -18.52 -33.48 -21.65
N TYR A 293 -17.95 -32.42 -21.07
CA TYR A 293 -18.71 -31.41 -20.36
C TYR A 293 -19.70 -30.67 -21.26
N ILE A 294 -19.27 -30.30 -22.48
CA ILE A 294 -20.12 -29.62 -23.46
C ILE A 294 -21.30 -30.52 -23.85
N ASP A 295 -21.05 -31.80 -24.15
CA ASP A 295 -22.11 -32.74 -24.51
C ASP A 295 -23.12 -32.92 -23.36
N GLN A 296 -22.62 -33.13 -22.13
CA GLN A 296 -23.49 -33.25 -20.96
C GLN A 296 -24.28 -31.97 -20.66
N TYR A 297 -23.69 -30.80 -20.87
CA TYR A 297 -24.37 -29.53 -20.69
C TYR A 297 -25.50 -29.34 -21.71
N ARG A 298 -25.30 -29.75 -22.97
CA ARG A 298 -26.34 -29.67 -24.01
C ARG A 298 -27.47 -30.68 -23.80
N ASN A 299 -27.15 -31.90 -23.39
CA ASN A 299 -28.12 -33.00 -23.29
C ASN A 299 -28.82 -33.07 -21.92
N CYS A 300 -28.12 -32.75 -20.84
CA CYS A 300 -28.59 -32.92 -19.46
C CYS A 300 -28.54 -31.64 -18.62
N GLY A 301 -28.18 -30.50 -19.22
CA GLY A 301 -28.03 -29.24 -18.54
C GLY A 301 -29.32 -28.64 -17.97
N PRO A 302 -29.20 -27.47 -17.31
CA PRO A 302 -30.33 -26.72 -16.74
C PRO A 302 -31.33 -26.18 -17.78
N MET A 303 -31.08 -26.47 -19.06
CA MET A 303 -31.87 -26.05 -20.22
C MET A 303 -32.77 -27.18 -20.77
N SER A 304 -32.71 -28.38 -20.18
CA SER A 304 -33.51 -29.52 -20.63
C SER A 304 -35.02 -29.24 -20.49
N PRO A 305 -35.83 -29.55 -21.52
CA PRO A 305 -37.27 -29.28 -21.47
C PRO A 305 -37.98 -30.16 -20.42
N GLY A 306 -38.97 -29.58 -19.74
CA GLY A 306 -39.82 -30.30 -18.79
C GLY A 306 -39.32 -30.33 -17.34
N LEU A 307 -38.23 -29.63 -17.01
CA LEU A 307 -37.74 -29.52 -15.64
C LEU A 307 -38.56 -28.53 -14.82
N THR A 308 -38.74 -28.83 -13.53
CA THR A 308 -39.26 -27.83 -12.59
C THR A 308 -38.21 -26.72 -12.35
N PRO A 309 -38.64 -25.51 -11.97
CA PRO A 309 -37.73 -24.39 -11.74
C PRO A 309 -36.66 -24.68 -10.66
N ARG A 310 -37.05 -25.40 -9.60
CA ARG A 310 -36.13 -25.83 -8.54
C ARG A 310 -35.11 -26.85 -9.04
N GLU A 311 -35.53 -27.88 -9.75
CA GLU A 311 -34.61 -28.87 -10.34
C GLU A 311 -33.66 -28.24 -11.37
N ALA A 312 -34.14 -27.30 -12.18
CA ALA A 312 -33.30 -26.59 -13.13
C ALA A 312 -32.29 -25.68 -12.45
N SER A 313 -32.66 -25.05 -11.32
CA SER A 313 -31.75 -24.30 -10.46
C SER A 313 -30.68 -25.20 -9.82
N ASP A 314 -31.05 -26.38 -9.32
CA ASP A 314 -30.10 -27.33 -8.73
C ASP A 314 -29.11 -27.86 -9.77
N ARG A 315 -29.61 -28.21 -10.97
CA ARG A 315 -28.75 -28.58 -12.11
C ARG A 315 -27.82 -27.43 -12.50
N LEU A 316 -28.31 -26.19 -12.52
CA LEU A 316 -27.49 -25.03 -12.83
C LEU A 316 -26.32 -24.91 -11.85
N ILE A 317 -26.56 -25.06 -10.53
CA ILE A 317 -25.52 -24.98 -9.51
C ILE A 317 -24.47 -26.07 -9.73
N LEU A 318 -24.89 -27.31 -10.01
CA LEU A 318 -23.99 -28.43 -10.26
C LEU A 318 -23.09 -28.17 -11.48
N PHE A 319 -23.68 -27.75 -12.61
CA PHE A 319 -22.94 -27.43 -13.82
C PHE A 319 -22.03 -26.21 -13.63
N GLN A 320 -22.47 -25.18 -12.91
CA GLN A 320 -21.66 -24.01 -12.57
C GLN A 320 -20.41 -24.40 -11.77
N ASN A 321 -20.56 -25.21 -10.72
CA ASN A 321 -19.44 -25.63 -9.88
C ASN A 321 -18.40 -26.43 -10.68
N ARG A 322 -18.87 -27.33 -11.56
CA ARG A 322 -17.99 -28.09 -12.46
C ARG A 322 -17.31 -27.16 -13.48
N PHE A 323 -18.06 -26.24 -14.08
CA PHE A 323 -17.54 -25.23 -15.00
C PHE A 323 -16.45 -24.38 -14.34
N ASP A 324 -16.68 -23.87 -13.14
CA ASP A 324 -15.70 -23.03 -12.43
C ASP A 324 -14.41 -23.80 -12.11
N GLY A 325 -14.53 -25.10 -11.82
CA GLY A 325 -13.37 -25.99 -11.67
C GLY A 325 -12.59 -26.15 -12.97
N MET A 326 -13.28 -26.40 -14.08
CA MET A 326 -12.65 -26.52 -15.40
C MET A 326 -12.05 -25.18 -15.87
N TRP A 327 -12.74 -24.08 -15.60
CA TRP A 327 -12.28 -22.74 -15.96
C TRP A 327 -10.99 -22.37 -15.23
N ARG A 328 -10.89 -22.70 -13.93
CA ARG A 328 -9.64 -22.52 -13.17
C ARG A 328 -8.49 -23.34 -13.75
N LYS A 329 -8.75 -24.60 -14.15
CA LYS A 329 -7.74 -25.43 -14.83
C LYS A 329 -7.32 -24.83 -16.16
N LEU A 330 -8.26 -24.37 -16.99
CA LEU A 330 -7.97 -23.72 -18.26
C LEU A 330 -7.07 -22.49 -18.07
N GLN A 331 -7.37 -21.64 -17.09
CA GLN A 331 -6.53 -20.46 -16.79
C GLN A 331 -5.12 -20.86 -16.35
N ALA A 332 -4.99 -21.91 -15.54
CA ALA A 332 -3.67 -22.44 -15.16
C ALA A 332 -2.90 -22.97 -16.37
N TYR A 333 -3.55 -23.75 -17.25
CA TYR A 333 -2.91 -24.29 -18.45
C TYR A 333 -2.53 -23.20 -19.45
N GLN A 334 -3.40 -22.21 -19.71
CA GLN A 334 -3.10 -21.07 -20.57
C GLN A 334 -1.92 -20.25 -20.01
N SER A 335 -1.85 -20.08 -18.69
CA SER A 335 -0.69 -19.45 -18.07
C SER A 335 0.60 -20.26 -18.25
N GLY A 336 0.50 -21.60 -18.29
CA GLY A 336 1.61 -22.49 -18.64
C GLY A 336 1.99 -22.43 -20.12
N GLU A 337 1.01 -22.35 -21.03
CA GLU A 337 1.24 -22.15 -22.47
C GLU A 337 2.01 -20.85 -22.70
N ASP A 338 1.55 -19.74 -22.10
CA ASP A 338 2.21 -18.44 -22.16
C ASP A 338 3.62 -18.49 -21.55
N LEU A 339 3.81 -19.21 -20.43
CA LEU A 339 5.09 -19.36 -19.74
C LEU A 339 6.15 -20.04 -20.63
N PHE A 340 5.74 -21.06 -21.38
CA PHE A 340 6.62 -21.77 -22.31
C PHE A 340 6.65 -21.18 -23.73
N GLY A 341 5.90 -20.10 -23.97
CA GLY A 341 5.80 -19.46 -25.29
C GLY A 341 5.08 -20.31 -26.33
N LEU A 342 4.19 -21.20 -25.89
CA LEU A 342 3.30 -21.99 -26.73
C LEU A 342 2.10 -21.13 -27.18
N PRO A 343 1.50 -21.41 -28.35
CA PRO A 343 0.27 -20.73 -28.75
C PRO A 343 -0.86 -21.06 -27.78
N THR A 344 -1.55 -20.04 -27.26
CA THR A 344 -2.68 -20.21 -26.34
C THR A 344 -3.82 -20.96 -27.04
N THR A 345 -4.27 -22.06 -26.45
CA THR A 345 -5.39 -22.83 -27.00
C THR A 345 -6.72 -22.16 -26.64
N GLU A 346 -7.55 -21.87 -27.65
CA GLU A 346 -8.87 -21.24 -27.48
C GLU A 346 -10.01 -22.27 -27.37
N TYR A 347 -10.92 -22.04 -26.42
CA TYR A 347 -12.12 -22.87 -26.21
C TYR A 347 -13.39 -22.01 -26.37
N PRO A 348 -13.82 -21.70 -27.61
CA PRO A 348 -14.93 -20.78 -27.88
C PRO A 348 -16.26 -21.27 -27.29
N GLU A 349 -16.50 -22.57 -27.30
CA GLU A 349 -17.72 -23.17 -26.74
C GLU A 349 -17.80 -23.02 -25.22
N LEU A 350 -16.69 -23.22 -24.50
CA LEU A 350 -16.64 -22.97 -23.06
C LEU A 350 -16.88 -21.49 -22.74
N ALA A 351 -16.36 -20.57 -23.56
CA ALA A 351 -16.61 -19.15 -23.40
C ALA A 351 -18.09 -18.77 -23.64
N GLN A 352 -18.76 -19.46 -24.58
CA GLN A 352 -20.20 -19.32 -24.79
C GLN A 352 -20.99 -19.85 -23.59
N ILE A 353 -20.70 -21.07 -23.13
CA ILE A 353 -21.36 -21.67 -21.96
C ILE A 353 -21.18 -20.78 -20.72
N ARG A 354 -20.02 -20.14 -20.54
CA ARG A 354 -19.81 -19.16 -19.46
C ARG A 354 -20.83 -18.02 -19.51
N LYS A 355 -21.12 -17.48 -20.69
CA LYS A 355 -22.10 -16.40 -20.85
C LYS A 355 -23.50 -16.91 -20.57
N GLU A 356 -23.84 -18.10 -21.07
CA GLU A 356 -25.14 -18.74 -20.86
C GLU A 356 -25.40 -19.04 -19.38
N LEU A 357 -24.45 -19.66 -18.68
CA LEU A 357 -24.53 -19.94 -17.24
C LEU A 357 -24.77 -18.68 -16.41
N ASN A 358 -24.04 -17.59 -16.70
CA ASN A 358 -24.25 -16.28 -16.04
C ASN A 358 -25.65 -15.70 -16.29
N LEU A 359 -26.21 -15.94 -17.47
CA LEU A 359 -27.57 -15.50 -17.81
C LEU A 359 -28.61 -16.37 -17.09
N LEU A 360 -28.45 -17.69 -17.12
CA LEU A 360 -29.33 -18.63 -16.43
C LEU A 360 -29.36 -18.41 -14.92
N GLN A 361 -28.21 -18.08 -14.31
CA GLN A 361 -28.15 -17.76 -12.88
C GLN A 361 -29.02 -16.58 -12.51
N LYS A 362 -29.07 -15.54 -13.35
CA LYS A 362 -29.96 -14.39 -13.14
C LYS A 362 -31.44 -14.76 -13.29
N LEU A 363 -31.75 -15.63 -14.27
CA LEU A 363 -33.11 -16.07 -14.54
C LEU A 363 -33.65 -16.95 -13.41
N TYR A 364 -32.96 -18.05 -13.07
CA TYR A 364 -33.43 -19.00 -12.05
C TYR A 364 -33.39 -18.42 -10.65
N LYS A 365 -32.46 -17.49 -10.35
CA LYS A 365 -32.51 -16.73 -9.09
C LYS A 365 -33.81 -15.92 -9.00
N LEU A 366 -34.16 -15.16 -10.04
CA LEU A 366 -35.43 -14.43 -10.07
C LEU A 366 -36.64 -15.37 -10.01
N TYR A 367 -36.54 -16.53 -10.68
CA TYR A 367 -37.61 -17.53 -10.65
C TYR A 367 -37.86 -18.02 -9.22
N ASN A 368 -36.81 -18.46 -8.53
CA ASN A 368 -36.93 -18.92 -7.14
C ASN A 368 -37.44 -17.80 -6.22
N ASP A 369 -36.93 -16.56 -6.37
CA ASP A 369 -37.42 -15.40 -5.61
C ASP A 369 -38.94 -15.22 -5.78
N VAL A 370 -39.44 -15.32 -7.02
CA VAL A 370 -40.87 -15.17 -7.33
C VAL A 370 -41.68 -16.34 -6.77
N ILE A 371 -41.24 -17.59 -6.97
CA ILE A 371 -41.94 -18.76 -6.44
C ILE A 371 -42.04 -18.68 -4.92
N ASP A 372 -40.94 -18.40 -4.23
CA ASP A 372 -40.91 -18.42 -2.77
C ASP A 372 -41.74 -17.27 -2.19
N ARG A 373 -41.73 -16.08 -2.82
CA ARG A 373 -42.60 -14.97 -2.41
C ARG A 373 -44.07 -15.22 -2.72
N VAL A 374 -44.40 -15.66 -3.93
CA VAL A 374 -45.79 -16.02 -4.29
C VAL A 374 -46.32 -17.13 -3.40
N SER A 375 -45.49 -18.13 -3.07
CA SER A 375 -45.84 -19.19 -2.13
C SER A 375 -46.10 -18.64 -0.73
N SER A 376 -45.28 -17.70 -0.26
CA SER A 376 -45.45 -17.08 1.06
C SER A 376 -46.74 -16.27 1.20
N TYR A 377 -47.30 -15.73 0.10
CA TYR A 377 -48.56 -15.00 0.16
C TYR A 377 -49.75 -15.88 0.55
N TYR A 378 -49.72 -17.18 0.23
CA TYR A 378 -50.78 -18.12 0.59
C TYR A 378 -50.86 -18.40 2.10
N ASP A 379 -49.77 -18.16 2.84
CA ASP A 379 -49.70 -18.38 4.28
C ASP A 379 -50.14 -17.16 5.11
N ILE A 380 -50.42 -16.02 4.46
CA ILE A 380 -50.80 -14.77 5.14
C ILE A 380 -52.30 -14.80 5.52
N PRO A 381 -52.66 -14.64 6.81
CA PRO A 381 -54.06 -14.56 7.22
C PRO A 381 -54.77 -13.33 6.63
N TRP A 382 -56.01 -13.48 6.16
CA TRP A 382 -56.81 -12.39 5.53
C TRP A 382 -56.88 -11.07 6.32
N GLY A 383 -56.76 -11.11 7.65
CA GLY A 383 -56.76 -9.90 8.49
C GLY A 383 -55.46 -9.10 8.44
N GLU A 384 -54.37 -9.72 8.00
CA GLU A 384 -53.01 -9.17 7.93
C GLU A 384 -52.53 -8.99 6.48
N VAL A 385 -53.32 -9.43 5.49
CA VAL A 385 -53.00 -9.29 4.07
C VAL A 385 -52.99 -7.81 3.67
N ASN A 386 -51.85 -7.36 3.15
CA ASN A 386 -51.67 -6.04 2.57
C ASN A 386 -51.58 -6.12 1.04
N ILE A 387 -52.70 -5.82 0.36
CA ILE A 387 -52.80 -5.93 -1.11
C ILE A 387 -51.94 -4.89 -1.84
N GLU A 388 -51.77 -3.68 -1.27
CA GLU A 388 -50.92 -2.65 -1.86
C GLU A 388 -49.45 -3.08 -1.89
N GLU A 389 -48.99 -3.72 -0.82
CA GLU A 389 -47.62 -4.25 -0.72
C GLU A 389 -47.39 -5.40 -1.69
N ILE A 390 -48.33 -6.35 -1.78
CA ILE A 390 -48.27 -7.46 -2.75
C ILE A 390 -48.22 -6.91 -4.18
N ASN A 391 -49.04 -5.93 -4.53
CA ASN A 391 -49.03 -5.29 -5.85
C ASN A 391 -47.70 -4.60 -6.16
N ASN A 392 -47.10 -3.92 -5.17
CA ASN A 392 -45.79 -3.30 -5.32
C ASN A 392 -44.69 -4.36 -5.56
N GLU A 393 -44.70 -5.47 -4.83
CA GLU A 393 -43.74 -6.56 -5.01
C GLU A 393 -43.91 -7.23 -6.39
N LEU A 394 -45.14 -7.50 -6.83
CA LEU A 394 -45.41 -8.07 -8.16
C LEU A 394 -44.98 -7.12 -9.28
N MET A 395 -45.20 -5.81 -9.12
CA MET A 395 -44.73 -4.80 -10.06
C MET A 395 -43.19 -4.75 -10.11
N GLU A 396 -42.52 -4.92 -8.96
CA GLU A 396 -41.06 -5.07 -8.92
C GLU A 396 -40.60 -6.32 -9.69
N PHE A 397 -41.25 -7.46 -9.48
CA PHE A 397 -40.94 -8.69 -10.21
C PHE A 397 -41.16 -8.56 -11.72
N GLN A 398 -42.26 -7.95 -12.16
CA GLN A 398 -42.49 -7.64 -13.58
C GLN A 398 -41.39 -6.74 -14.14
N ASN A 399 -40.97 -5.71 -13.40
CA ASN A 399 -39.89 -4.80 -13.81
C ASN A 399 -38.54 -5.53 -13.91
N ARG A 400 -38.22 -6.42 -12.96
CA ARG A 400 -37.03 -7.27 -13.00
C ARG A 400 -37.06 -8.21 -14.20
N CYS A 401 -38.19 -8.87 -14.47
CA CYS A 401 -38.41 -9.69 -15.67
C CYS A 401 -38.24 -8.89 -16.98
N ARG A 402 -38.76 -7.66 -17.05
CA ARG A 402 -38.60 -6.79 -18.23
C ARG A 402 -37.15 -6.38 -18.47
N LYS A 403 -36.37 -6.17 -17.41
CA LYS A 403 -34.94 -5.81 -17.48
C LYS A 403 -34.02 -6.97 -17.86
N LEU A 404 -34.52 -8.21 -17.92
CA LEU A 404 -33.70 -9.34 -18.36
C LEU A 404 -33.21 -9.15 -19.82
N PRO A 405 -31.96 -9.53 -20.13
CA PRO A 405 -31.41 -9.51 -21.49
C PRO A 405 -32.31 -10.18 -22.53
N LYS A 406 -32.32 -9.67 -23.76
CA LYS A 406 -33.13 -10.21 -24.87
C LYS A 406 -32.90 -11.71 -25.09
N GLY A 407 -31.64 -12.14 -25.03
CA GLY A 407 -31.28 -13.55 -25.18
C GLY A 407 -31.97 -14.47 -24.18
N LEU A 408 -32.34 -14.00 -22.97
CA LEU A 408 -33.08 -14.79 -21.97
C LEU A 408 -34.59 -14.83 -22.18
N LYS A 409 -35.15 -13.90 -22.96
CA LYS A 409 -36.61 -13.79 -23.16
C LYS A 409 -37.16 -14.82 -24.14
N GLU A 410 -36.29 -15.45 -24.91
CA GLU A 410 -36.65 -16.50 -25.87
C GLU A 410 -36.81 -17.87 -25.18
N TRP A 411 -36.49 -17.97 -23.88
CA TRP A 411 -36.41 -19.25 -23.17
C TRP A 411 -37.76 -19.69 -22.60
N PRO A 412 -38.11 -20.99 -22.65
CA PRO A 412 -39.35 -21.52 -22.05
C PRO A 412 -39.52 -21.19 -20.57
N ALA A 413 -38.43 -21.22 -19.79
CA ALA A 413 -38.43 -20.88 -18.37
C ALA A 413 -38.83 -19.41 -18.13
N PHE A 414 -38.44 -18.49 -19.00
CA PHE A 414 -38.84 -17.09 -18.92
C PHE A 414 -40.35 -16.93 -19.13
N TYR A 415 -40.92 -17.61 -20.12
CA TYR A 415 -42.37 -17.57 -20.34
C TYR A 415 -43.16 -18.16 -19.18
N THR A 416 -42.66 -19.23 -18.58
CA THR A 416 -43.30 -19.85 -17.41
C THR A 416 -43.27 -18.90 -16.21
N LEU A 417 -42.12 -18.28 -15.92
CA LEU A 417 -42.00 -17.25 -14.88
C LEU A 417 -42.91 -16.05 -15.13
N LYS A 418 -42.91 -15.53 -16.36
CA LYS A 418 -43.77 -14.42 -16.75
C LYS A 418 -45.24 -14.77 -16.53
N ARG A 419 -45.66 -15.95 -16.97
CA ARG A 419 -47.01 -16.45 -16.77
C ARG A 419 -47.37 -16.56 -15.29
N THR A 420 -46.50 -17.07 -14.43
CA THR A 420 -46.79 -17.12 -12.98
C THR A 420 -47.03 -15.74 -12.36
N ILE A 421 -46.29 -14.72 -12.82
CA ILE A 421 -46.46 -13.34 -12.36
C ILE A 421 -47.75 -12.74 -12.93
N ASP A 422 -48.02 -12.94 -14.22
CA ASP A 422 -49.22 -12.41 -14.89
C ASP A 422 -50.49 -13.06 -14.32
N ASP A 423 -50.51 -14.40 -14.16
CA ASP A 423 -51.62 -15.15 -13.56
C ASP A 423 -51.91 -14.65 -12.13
N PHE A 424 -50.89 -14.35 -11.32
CA PHE A 424 -51.11 -13.82 -9.96
C PHE A 424 -51.59 -12.35 -9.98
N ASN A 425 -51.08 -11.52 -10.90
CA ASN A 425 -51.59 -10.16 -11.08
C ASN A 425 -53.07 -10.15 -11.49
N ASP A 426 -53.50 -11.10 -12.32
CA ASP A 426 -54.91 -11.25 -12.71
C ASP A 426 -55.80 -11.64 -11.52
N MET A 427 -55.23 -12.28 -10.49
CA MET A 427 -55.92 -12.62 -9.24
C MET A 427 -55.97 -11.48 -8.22
N CYS A 428 -55.08 -10.49 -8.30
CA CYS A 428 -55.01 -9.38 -7.33
C CYS A 428 -56.33 -8.62 -7.14
N PRO A 429 -57.11 -8.26 -8.19
CA PRO A 429 -58.39 -7.60 -8.02
C PRO A 429 -59.38 -8.42 -7.17
N LEU A 430 -59.36 -9.75 -7.31
CA LEU A 430 -60.19 -10.64 -6.50
C LEU A 430 -59.72 -10.64 -5.05
N LEU A 431 -58.40 -10.74 -4.81
CA LEU A 431 -57.84 -10.66 -3.46
C LEU A 431 -58.20 -9.35 -2.76
N GLU A 432 -58.23 -8.23 -3.49
CA GLU A 432 -58.64 -6.92 -2.97
C GLU A 432 -60.11 -6.92 -2.50
N LEU A 433 -61.00 -7.50 -3.30
CA LEU A 433 -62.42 -7.64 -2.94
C LEU A 433 -62.60 -8.56 -1.72
N MET A 434 -61.84 -9.65 -1.65
CA MET A 434 -61.92 -10.63 -0.55
C MET A 434 -61.28 -10.14 0.75
N ALA A 435 -60.22 -9.33 0.68
CA ALA A 435 -59.56 -8.71 1.83
C ALA A 435 -60.29 -7.46 2.36
N ASN A 436 -61.36 -7.02 1.69
CA ASN A 436 -62.10 -5.83 2.09
C ASN A 436 -62.71 -5.98 3.50
N LYS A 437 -62.51 -4.99 4.36
CA LYS A 437 -63.03 -4.94 5.74
C LYS A 437 -64.57 -5.03 5.84
N ALA A 438 -65.29 -4.80 4.74
CA ALA A 438 -66.73 -5.02 4.65
C ALA A 438 -67.12 -6.51 4.60
N MET A 439 -66.16 -7.42 4.37
CA MET A 439 -66.36 -8.86 4.42
C MET A 439 -66.67 -9.33 5.84
N LYS A 440 -67.78 -10.07 5.97
CA LYS A 440 -68.28 -10.61 7.24
C LYS A 440 -68.39 -12.13 7.13
N PRO A 441 -68.42 -12.87 8.26
CA PRO A 441 -68.47 -14.35 8.25
C PRO A 441 -69.56 -14.94 7.34
N ARG A 442 -70.75 -14.30 7.28
CA ARG A 442 -71.84 -14.69 6.38
C ARG A 442 -71.50 -14.62 4.88
N HIS A 443 -70.61 -13.70 4.47
CA HIS A 443 -70.19 -13.58 3.07
C HIS A 443 -69.23 -14.72 2.74
N TRP A 444 -68.32 -15.05 3.65
CA TRP A 444 -67.44 -16.22 3.53
C TRP A 444 -68.23 -17.53 3.47
N GLN A 445 -69.28 -17.68 4.29
CA GLN A 445 -70.19 -18.83 4.23
C GLN A 445 -70.86 -18.96 2.87
N ARG A 446 -71.42 -17.88 2.33
CA ARG A 446 -72.02 -17.87 0.98
C ARG A 446 -71.02 -18.21 -0.11
N ILE A 447 -69.83 -17.63 -0.08
CA ILE A 447 -68.77 -17.93 -1.05
C ILE A 447 -68.39 -19.41 -0.98
N MET A 448 -68.21 -19.97 0.22
CA MET A 448 -67.91 -21.39 0.38
C MET A 448 -69.05 -22.27 -0.13
N GLU A 449 -70.31 -21.94 0.17
CA GLU A 449 -71.48 -22.69 -0.32
C GLU A 449 -71.56 -22.65 -1.85
N ASP A 450 -71.47 -21.46 -2.47
CA ASP A 450 -71.55 -21.28 -3.92
C ASP A 450 -70.38 -21.99 -4.64
N ILE A 451 -69.17 -21.92 -4.09
CA ILE A 451 -67.99 -22.63 -4.63
C ILE A 451 -68.16 -24.14 -4.48
N CYS A 452 -68.61 -24.64 -3.32
CA CYS A 452 -68.84 -26.07 -3.11
C CYS A 452 -69.93 -26.61 -4.05
N ILE A 453 -71.04 -25.89 -4.21
CA ILE A 453 -72.12 -26.26 -5.13
C ILE A 453 -71.59 -26.30 -6.57
N SER A 454 -70.82 -25.30 -6.98
CA SER A 454 -70.25 -25.23 -8.32
C SER A 454 -69.25 -26.36 -8.58
N ALA A 455 -68.35 -26.63 -7.62
CA ALA A 455 -67.39 -27.73 -7.71
C ALA A 455 -68.06 -29.11 -7.75
N MET A 456 -69.17 -29.29 -7.01
CA MET A 456 -69.97 -30.52 -7.08
C MET A 456 -70.60 -30.70 -8.47
N LYS A 457 -71.18 -29.63 -9.05
CA LYS A 457 -71.71 -29.67 -10.42
C LYS A 457 -70.63 -30.01 -11.45
N GLU A 458 -69.45 -29.39 -11.33
CA GLU A 458 -68.33 -29.64 -12.24
C GLU A 458 -67.82 -31.09 -12.14
N LYS A 459 -67.72 -31.63 -10.92
CA LYS A 459 -67.39 -33.04 -10.70
C LYS A 459 -68.41 -33.99 -11.35
N ASP A 460 -69.70 -33.66 -11.28
CA ASP A 460 -70.74 -34.46 -11.93
C ASP A 460 -70.65 -34.39 -13.46
N ILE A 461 -70.30 -33.22 -14.02
CA ILE A 461 -70.05 -33.03 -15.44
C ILE A 461 -68.83 -33.87 -15.87
N GLU A 462 -67.71 -33.77 -15.15
CA GLU A 462 -66.50 -34.57 -15.44
C GLU A 462 -66.78 -36.07 -15.38
N ALA A 463 -67.52 -36.54 -14.36
CA ALA A 463 -67.87 -37.95 -14.22
C ALA A 463 -68.67 -38.46 -15.43
N LYS A 464 -69.68 -37.70 -15.88
CA LYS A 464 -70.48 -38.03 -17.06
C LYS A 464 -69.66 -37.98 -18.35
N LEU A 465 -68.75 -37.02 -18.51
CA LEU A 465 -67.85 -36.96 -19.67
C LEU A 465 -66.85 -38.12 -19.71
N ARG A 466 -66.28 -38.50 -18.56
CA ARG A 466 -65.40 -39.67 -18.46
C ARG A 466 -66.14 -40.96 -18.77
N GLN A 467 -67.39 -41.09 -18.34
CA GLN A 467 -68.24 -42.23 -18.69
C GLN A 467 -68.38 -42.34 -20.22
N VAL A 468 -68.80 -41.27 -20.90
CA VAL A 468 -68.91 -41.24 -22.36
C VAL A 468 -67.56 -41.54 -23.03
N THR A 469 -66.47 -40.94 -22.55
CA THR A 469 -65.13 -41.19 -23.10
C THR A 469 -64.73 -42.67 -22.98
N ASN A 470 -64.99 -43.29 -21.83
CA ASN A 470 -64.68 -44.70 -21.60
C ASN A 470 -65.54 -45.60 -22.49
N GLU A 471 -66.84 -45.33 -22.60
CA GLU A 471 -67.76 -46.07 -23.47
C GLU A 471 -67.27 -46.08 -24.93
N TRP A 472 -66.83 -44.93 -25.46
CA TRP A 472 -66.33 -44.84 -26.84
C TRP A 472 -64.88 -45.29 -27.03
N SER A 473 -64.07 -45.36 -25.97
CA SER A 473 -62.66 -45.76 -26.07
C SER A 473 -62.45 -47.24 -26.39
N VAL A 474 -63.44 -48.08 -26.06
CA VAL A 474 -63.43 -49.54 -26.26
C VAL A 474 -64.42 -50.00 -27.33
N HIS A 475 -65.05 -49.06 -28.03
CA HIS A 475 -66.05 -49.39 -29.04
C HIS A 475 -65.39 -49.89 -30.33
N GLU A 476 -65.74 -51.10 -30.74
CA GLU A 476 -65.26 -51.71 -31.99
C GLU A 476 -66.41 -51.97 -32.94
N LEU A 477 -66.22 -51.60 -34.21
CA LEU A 477 -67.19 -51.90 -35.26
C LEU A 477 -67.05 -53.37 -35.67
N THR A 478 -68.17 -54.10 -35.69
CA THR A 478 -68.17 -55.48 -36.16
C THR A 478 -68.50 -55.55 -37.65
N PHE A 479 -67.71 -56.35 -38.37
CA PHE A 479 -67.83 -56.53 -39.81
C PHE A 479 -68.44 -57.90 -40.12
N MET A 480 -69.09 -58.00 -41.27
CA MET A 480 -69.65 -59.22 -41.81
C MET A 480 -69.02 -59.55 -43.17
N THR A 481 -68.86 -60.84 -43.43
CA THR A 481 -68.27 -61.32 -44.68
C THR A 481 -69.21 -61.08 -45.86
N PHE A 482 -68.67 -60.52 -46.95
CA PHE A 482 -69.40 -60.39 -48.20
C PHE A 482 -69.04 -61.53 -49.15
N ASN A 483 -69.96 -62.49 -49.31
CA ASN A 483 -69.72 -63.71 -50.08
C ASN A 483 -68.41 -64.39 -49.62
N ASN A 484 -67.55 -64.82 -50.55
CA ASN A 484 -66.24 -65.42 -50.26
C ASN A 484 -65.07 -64.41 -50.26
N ARG A 485 -65.35 -63.10 -50.19
CA ARG A 485 -64.34 -62.04 -50.34
C ARG A 485 -63.86 -61.43 -49.02
N GLY A 486 -64.20 -62.07 -47.90
CA GLY A 486 -63.84 -61.59 -46.55
C GLY A 486 -64.80 -60.53 -46.02
N GLU A 487 -64.43 -59.91 -44.90
CA GLU A 487 -65.20 -58.91 -44.15
C GLU A 487 -65.22 -57.56 -44.88
N LEU A 488 -66.22 -57.36 -45.74
CA LEU A 488 -66.36 -56.14 -46.57
C LEU A 488 -67.65 -55.36 -46.29
N LEU A 489 -68.49 -55.83 -45.37
CA LEU A 489 -69.73 -55.17 -44.97
C LEU A 489 -69.72 -54.92 -43.46
N LEU A 490 -70.41 -53.87 -43.00
CA LEU A 490 -70.71 -53.70 -41.58
C LEU A 490 -71.87 -54.60 -41.18
N ARG A 491 -71.84 -55.16 -39.96
CA ARG A 491 -72.94 -55.97 -39.44
C ARG A 491 -74.13 -55.06 -39.09
N GLY A 492 -75.27 -55.24 -39.77
CA GLY A 492 -76.39 -54.29 -39.67
C GLY A 492 -77.04 -54.19 -38.29
N ASP A 493 -77.09 -55.30 -37.55
CA ASP A 493 -77.59 -55.40 -36.18
C ASP A 493 -76.68 -54.64 -35.18
N SER A 494 -75.37 -54.88 -35.21
CA SER A 494 -74.44 -54.16 -34.31
C SER A 494 -74.31 -52.68 -34.67
N THR A 495 -74.47 -52.34 -35.95
CA THR A 495 -74.42 -50.95 -36.42
C THR A 495 -75.64 -50.17 -35.94
N ALA A 496 -76.83 -50.78 -35.95
CA ALA A 496 -78.04 -50.16 -35.40
C ALA A 496 -77.92 -49.93 -33.89
N GLU A 497 -77.35 -50.87 -33.14
CA GLU A 497 -77.06 -50.71 -31.70
C GLU A 497 -76.03 -49.60 -31.44
N THR A 498 -74.97 -49.53 -32.24
CA THR A 498 -73.96 -48.44 -32.18
C THR A 498 -74.59 -47.08 -32.43
N ILE A 499 -75.53 -46.97 -33.38
CA ILE A 499 -76.26 -45.73 -33.65
C ILE A 499 -77.14 -45.34 -32.45
N GLY A 500 -77.82 -46.30 -31.82
CA GLY A 500 -78.59 -46.04 -30.59
C GLY A 500 -77.72 -45.54 -29.43
N GLN A 501 -76.56 -46.16 -29.20
CA GLN A 501 -75.58 -45.73 -28.20
C GLN A 501 -75.02 -44.32 -28.49
N LEU A 502 -74.87 -43.96 -29.76
CA LEU A 502 -74.49 -42.62 -30.20
C LEU A 502 -75.57 -41.59 -29.87
N GLU A 503 -76.84 -41.91 -30.11
CA GLU A 503 -77.99 -41.06 -29.77
C GLU A 503 -78.10 -40.85 -28.24
N ASP A 504 -77.89 -41.90 -27.44
CA ASP A 504 -77.86 -41.82 -25.98
C ASP A 504 -76.70 -40.94 -25.48
N SER A 505 -75.49 -41.14 -26.02
CA SER A 505 -74.33 -40.31 -25.72
C SER A 505 -74.55 -38.83 -26.09
N LEU A 506 -75.19 -38.58 -27.24
CA LEU A 506 -75.56 -37.23 -27.68
C LEU A 506 -76.60 -36.60 -26.76
N MET A 507 -77.56 -37.36 -26.23
CA MET A 507 -78.53 -36.88 -25.25
C MET A 507 -77.85 -36.48 -23.94
N VAL A 508 -76.90 -37.29 -23.45
CA VAL A 508 -76.09 -36.95 -22.27
C VAL A 508 -75.30 -35.67 -22.50
N LEU A 509 -74.57 -35.55 -23.62
CA LEU A 509 -73.81 -34.34 -23.96
C LEU A 509 -74.71 -33.10 -24.13
N GLY A 510 -75.89 -33.26 -24.73
CA GLY A 510 -76.90 -32.19 -24.84
C GLY A 510 -77.43 -31.72 -23.48
N SER A 511 -77.62 -32.64 -22.54
CA SER A 511 -78.00 -32.32 -21.16
C SER A 511 -76.89 -31.61 -20.38
N LEU A 512 -75.63 -31.88 -20.69
CA LEU A 512 -74.48 -31.21 -20.08
C LEU A 512 -74.30 -29.79 -20.64
N LEU A 513 -74.52 -29.59 -21.94
CA LEU A 513 -74.47 -28.28 -22.59
C LEU A 513 -75.53 -27.31 -22.05
N SER A 514 -76.68 -27.83 -21.63
CA SER A 514 -77.77 -27.03 -21.04
C SER A 514 -77.62 -26.79 -19.54
N ASN A 515 -76.71 -27.49 -18.85
CA ASN A 515 -76.47 -27.40 -17.40
C ASN A 515 -75.25 -26.54 -17.02
N ARG A 516 -74.64 -25.84 -17.98
CA ARG A 516 -73.55 -24.90 -17.76
C ARG A 516 -74.09 -23.55 -17.28
#